data_AF-A0A9N8YWY3-F1
#
_entry.id   AF-A0A9N8YWY3-F1
#
_cell.length_a   1.000
_cell.length_b   1.000
_cell.length_c   1.000
_cell.angle_alpha   90.00
_cell.angle_beta   90.00
_cell.angle_gamma   90.00
#
_symmetry.space_group_name_H-M   'P 1'
#
loop_
_entity.id
_entity.type
_entity.pdbx_description
1 polymer ?
#
loop_
_entity_poly.entity_id
_entity_poly.type
_entity_poly.pdbx_seq_one_letter_code
_entity_poly.pdbx_strand_id
1 'polypeptide(L)'
;MSSVEKASNLSENTPTVRSPFIIGVAGGSASGKKTVCDMIIERLRKHANAVREVVVMSLGDFYREFSEEEKELAKKGEFNFDHPNAFDFDLVEKVIEDLKAGKAVTLPSYDFDTRTRNPSAQHISPPDVVLFEGILILYEKRIRDSFSLKIFVDVDSDIRLAQRVLQDTEQRHHYPLEQVLNQYIKYVKPAYEDFVLPTKKTSDVIIPRGADNVAAIDLITSHIEDVLREDKSKNRLRTNSISSINSNTATTEGDDDIRSNITSNKPTSAVLSTTPPLYLSMLEAHSREDYVYLAKLAEQAERYEEMVENMKQVASADQELTVEERNLLSVAYKNVIGARRASWRIVSAIEQKEETKGNKTQVGHIKEYRIKIENELAKICEDILNVLDVHLIPSAATGESKVFYHKMKGDYHRYLAEFATGEKRKASADKSLEAYKAASEIAVTELAPTHPIRLGLALNFSVFYFEILDSPSNACQLAQQAFDDAIAELDTLNEESYRDSTLIMQLLRDNLTLWTSDKRENSEKTDAVKDEETPQTKEEP
;
A
#
# COMPACT_ATOMS: atom_id res chain seq x y z
N MET A 1 -33.70 80.27 -8.35
CA MET A 1 -32.67 79.91 -7.34
C MET A 1 -32.30 78.46 -7.55
N SER A 2 -31.07 78.26 -8.04
CA SER A 2 -30.40 76.99 -8.30
C SER A 2 -29.49 76.66 -7.13
N SER A 3 -29.39 75.38 -6.74
CA SER A 3 -28.33 74.69 -5.96
C SER A 3 -28.83 73.24 -5.79
N VAL A 4 -28.45 72.20 -6.53
CA VAL A 4 -27.14 71.59 -6.88
C VAL A 4 -26.32 71.12 -5.66
N GLU A 5 -26.30 69.78 -5.54
CA GLU A 5 -25.28 68.87 -4.99
C GLU A 5 -24.84 68.90 -3.52
N LYS A 6 -25.08 67.76 -2.85
CA LYS A 6 -24.01 66.90 -2.32
C LYS A 6 -24.54 65.48 -2.08
N ALA A 7 -24.39 64.62 -3.09
CA ALA A 7 -24.47 63.18 -2.90
C ALA A 7 -23.11 62.71 -2.34
N SER A 8 -23.12 62.24 -1.10
CA SER A 8 -22.00 61.55 -0.50
C SER A 8 -21.84 60.18 -1.17
N ASN A 9 -20.79 60.03 -1.98
CA ASN A 9 -20.31 58.72 -2.44
C ASN A 9 -19.92 57.86 -1.24
N LEU A 10 -20.83 57.02 -0.76
CA LEU A 10 -20.44 55.78 -0.09
C LEU A 10 -19.94 54.85 -1.18
N SER A 11 -18.62 54.70 -1.29
CA SER A 11 -18.02 53.61 -2.03
C SER A 11 -18.50 52.30 -1.43
N GLU A 12 -19.39 51.59 -2.13
CA GLU A 12 -19.69 50.20 -1.87
C GLU A 12 -18.39 49.42 -1.91
N ASN A 13 -17.91 49.05 -0.72
CA ASN A 13 -16.76 48.19 -0.54
C ASN A 13 -17.23 46.78 -0.92
N THR A 14 -17.28 46.46 -2.21
CA THR A 14 -17.60 45.12 -2.69
C THR A 14 -16.54 44.18 -2.12
N PRO A 15 -16.89 43.23 -1.24
CA PRO A 15 -15.89 42.34 -0.68
C PRO A 15 -15.27 41.55 -1.83
N THR A 16 -13.96 41.65 -2.01
CA THR A 16 -13.23 40.80 -2.95
C THR A 16 -13.50 39.36 -2.57
N VAL A 17 -14.32 38.67 -3.37
CA VAL A 17 -14.72 37.29 -3.12
C VAL A 17 -13.47 36.42 -3.14
N ARG A 18 -13.09 35.88 -1.98
CA ARG A 18 -11.93 34.99 -1.84
C ARG A 18 -12.38 33.60 -2.29
N SER A 19 -11.75 33.08 -3.34
CA SER A 19 -11.96 31.68 -3.74
C SER A 19 -11.39 30.76 -2.65
N PRO A 20 -12.14 29.75 -2.17
CA PRO A 20 -11.62 28.75 -1.24
C PRO A 20 -10.47 27.96 -1.87
N PHE A 21 -9.53 27.52 -1.03
CA PHE A 21 -8.53 26.53 -1.41
C PHE A 21 -9.15 25.14 -1.25
N ILE A 22 -9.49 24.49 -2.37
CA ILE A 22 -10.24 23.23 -2.37
C ILE A 22 -9.29 22.07 -2.60
N ILE A 23 -9.30 21.11 -1.68
CA ILE A 23 -8.41 19.95 -1.68
C ILE A 23 -9.27 18.69 -1.87
N GLY A 24 -9.01 17.93 -2.92
CA GLY A 24 -9.63 16.63 -3.15
C GLY A 24 -8.81 15.53 -2.47
N VAL A 25 -9.42 14.74 -1.59
CA VAL A 25 -8.76 13.65 -0.86
C VAL A 25 -9.40 12.30 -1.24
N ALA A 26 -8.72 11.55 -2.10
CA ALA A 26 -9.14 10.22 -2.53
C ALA A 26 -8.32 9.10 -1.89
N GLY A 27 -8.74 7.85 -2.10
CA GLY A 27 -8.13 6.66 -1.53
C GLY A 27 -9.15 5.56 -1.28
N GLY A 28 -8.69 4.32 -1.15
CA GLY A 28 -9.56 3.15 -1.00
C GLY A 28 -10.50 3.21 0.21
N SER A 29 -11.57 2.41 0.19
CA SER A 29 -12.41 2.26 1.38
C SER A 29 -11.56 1.82 2.58
N ALA A 30 -11.87 2.36 3.76
CA ALA A 30 -11.11 2.20 5.00
C ALA A 30 -9.63 2.65 4.95
N SER A 31 -9.14 3.38 3.94
CA SER A 31 -7.74 3.85 3.88
C SER A 31 -7.36 4.98 4.87
N GLY A 32 -8.27 5.40 5.75
CA GLY A 32 -8.00 6.49 6.70
C GLY A 32 -8.09 7.91 6.14
N LYS A 33 -8.73 8.13 4.96
CA LYS A 33 -8.95 9.48 4.38
C LYS A 33 -9.49 10.50 5.39
N LYS A 34 -10.57 10.13 6.10
CA LYS A 34 -11.20 10.99 7.10
C LYS A 34 -10.22 11.33 8.23
N THR A 35 -9.48 10.34 8.72
CA THR A 35 -8.44 10.54 9.75
C THR A 35 -7.35 11.49 9.27
N VAL A 36 -6.90 11.36 8.02
CA VAL A 36 -5.94 12.30 7.41
C VAL A 36 -6.52 13.72 7.36
N CYS A 37 -7.78 13.89 6.94
CA CYS A 37 -8.46 15.20 6.97
C CYS A 37 -8.53 15.78 8.39
N ASP A 38 -8.93 14.98 9.38
CA ASP A 38 -9.03 15.38 10.78
C ASP A 38 -7.66 15.84 11.32
N MET A 39 -6.60 15.12 10.98
CA MET A 39 -5.22 15.45 11.34
C MET A 39 -4.72 16.76 10.69
N ILE A 40 -5.08 17.00 9.43
CA ILE A 40 -4.78 18.28 8.74
C ILE A 40 -5.52 19.42 9.43
N ILE A 41 -6.81 19.25 9.74
CA ILE A 41 -7.62 20.26 10.43
C ILE A 41 -7.04 20.59 11.79
N GLU A 42 -6.69 19.56 12.58
CA GLU A 42 -6.11 19.75 13.90
C GLU A 42 -4.82 20.58 13.84
N ARG A 43 -3.95 20.29 12.88
CA ARG A 43 -2.70 21.03 12.67
C ARG A 43 -2.93 22.46 12.20
N LEU A 44 -3.80 22.66 11.19
CA LEU A 44 -4.17 23.99 10.72
C LEU A 44 -4.77 24.86 11.84
N ARG A 45 -5.53 24.26 12.77
CA ARG A 45 -6.07 24.94 13.95
C ARG A 45 -4.98 25.28 14.97
N LYS A 46 -4.00 24.40 15.19
CA LYS A 46 -2.90 24.60 16.15
C LYS A 46 -1.93 25.69 15.72
N HIS A 47 -1.64 25.79 14.42
CA HIS A 47 -0.56 26.64 13.90
C HIS A 47 -1.00 28.07 13.58
N ALA A 48 -2.30 28.37 13.51
CA ALA A 48 -2.74 29.65 12.97
C ALA A 48 -3.93 30.31 13.68
N ASN A 49 -3.65 31.50 14.25
CA ASN A 49 -4.58 32.65 14.37
C ASN A 49 -5.04 33.21 12.99
N ALA A 50 -4.94 32.43 11.90
CA ALA A 50 -5.00 32.92 10.52
C ALA A 50 -5.97 32.16 9.59
N VAL A 51 -6.46 30.97 9.95
CA VAL A 51 -7.47 30.22 9.18
C VAL A 51 -8.79 30.33 9.95
N ARG A 52 -9.81 30.98 9.36
CA ARG A 52 -11.06 31.26 10.10
C ARG A 52 -12.05 30.11 9.99
N GLU A 53 -12.07 29.41 8.86
CA GLU A 53 -13.06 28.36 8.59
C GLU A 53 -12.49 27.28 7.66
N VAL A 54 -12.45 26.03 8.15
CA VAL A 54 -12.12 24.83 7.37
C VAL A 54 -13.36 23.95 7.37
N VAL A 55 -13.83 23.55 6.19
CA VAL A 55 -14.98 22.67 6.03
C VAL A 55 -14.55 21.35 5.43
N VAL A 56 -15.08 20.25 5.96
CA VAL A 56 -14.94 18.92 5.38
C VAL A 56 -16.24 18.56 4.67
N MET A 57 -16.13 18.12 3.43
CA MET A 57 -17.24 17.58 2.65
C MET A 57 -16.94 16.11 2.35
N SER A 58 -17.95 15.25 2.47
CA SER A 58 -17.85 13.84 2.09
C SER A 58 -18.58 13.60 0.78
N LEU A 59 -17.94 12.88 -0.15
CA LEU A 59 -18.62 12.37 -1.35
C LEU A 59 -19.79 11.44 -0.98
N GLY A 60 -19.75 10.86 0.23
CA GLY A 60 -20.84 10.04 0.77
C GLY A 60 -22.17 10.78 0.90
N ASP A 61 -22.18 12.12 0.90
CA ASP A 61 -23.42 12.91 0.94
C ASP A 61 -24.03 13.14 -0.46
N PHE A 62 -23.32 12.77 -1.52
CA PHE A 62 -23.66 13.05 -2.92
C PHE A 62 -24.12 11.81 -3.69
N TYR A 63 -24.59 10.77 -3.01
CA TYR A 63 -25.28 9.67 -3.70
C TYR A 63 -26.52 10.20 -4.46
N ARG A 64 -26.79 9.63 -5.62
CA ARG A 64 -28.02 9.91 -6.37
C ARG A 64 -29.25 9.34 -5.65
N GLU A 65 -30.42 9.86 -5.98
CA GLU A 65 -31.66 9.20 -5.59
C GLU A 65 -31.81 7.90 -6.40
N PHE A 66 -32.08 6.80 -5.69
CA PHE A 66 -32.18 5.49 -6.29
C PHE A 66 -33.61 5.22 -6.76
N SER A 67 -33.74 4.48 -7.85
CA SER A 67 -35.04 3.94 -8.27
C SER A 67 -35.57 2.94 -7.25
N GLU A 68 -36.87 2.62 -7.28
CA GLU A 68 -37.43 1.61 -6.38
C GLU A 68 -36.77 0.23 -6.57
N GLU A 69 -36.38 -0.12 -7.80
CA GLU A 69 -35.66 -1.36 -8.12
C GLU A 69 -34.26 -1.39 -7.47
N GLU A 70 -33.53 -0.27 -7.55
CA GLU A 70 -32.19 -0.14 -6.98
C GLU A 70 -32.23 -0.09 -5.45
N LYS A 71 -33.27 0.51 -4.87
CA LYS A 71 -33.54 0.41 -3.44
C LYS A 71 -33.76 -1.06 -3.05
N GLU A 72 -34.43 -1.85 -3.87
CA GLU A 72 -34.62 -3.27 -3.55
C GLU A 72 -33.31 -4.07 -3.62
N LEU A 73 -32.49 -3.87 -4.66
CA LEU A 73 -31.15 -4.47 -4.77
C LEU A 73 -30.25 -4.07 -3.60
N ALA A 74 -30.29 -2.80 -3.19
CA ALA A 74 -29.54 -2.32 -2.05
C ALA A 74 -30.01 -2.96 -0.72
N LYS A 75 -31.31 -3.29 -0.56
CA LYS A 75 -31.81 -4.01 0.65
C LYS A 75 -31.27 -5.43 0.70
N LYS A 76 -31.06 -6.05 -0.46
CA LYS A 76 -30.48 -7.40 -0.59
C LYS A 76 -28.95 -7.40 -0.49
N GLY A 77 -28.31 -6.24 -0.35
CA GLY A 77 -26.86 -6.11 -0.35
C GLY A 77 -26.23 -6.33 -1.73
N GLU A 78 -27.02 -6.23 -2.80
CA GLU A 78 -26.61 -6.55 -4.18
C GLU A 78 -26.35 -5.31 -5.04
N PHE A 79 -26.31 -4.12 -4.43
CA PHE A 79 -26.02 -2.88 -5.11
C PHE A 79 -24.57 -2.44 -4.86
N ASN A 80 -23.88 -1.99 -5.92
CA ASN A 80 -22.51 -1.49 -5.82
C ASN A 80 -22.49 0.02 -5.54
N PHE A 81 -22.31 0.38 -4.26
CA PHE A 81 -22.19 1.77 -3.82
C PHE A 81 -20.85 2.41 -4.20
N ASP A 82 -19.84 1.62 -4.53
CA ASP A 82 -18.51 2.11 -4.87
C ASP A 82 -18.34 2.35 -6.39
N HIS A 83 -19.41 2.19 -7.18
CA HIS A 83 -19.41 2.46 -8.62
C HIS A 83 -19.66 3.96 -8.92
N PRO A 84 -19.01 4.58 -9.92
CA PRO A 84 -19.22 5.99 -10.28
C PRO A 84 -20.69 6.38 -10.48
N ASN A 85 -21.48 5.53 -11.15
CA ASN A 85 -22.92 5.75 -11.35
C ASN A 85 -23.76 5.83 -10.06
N ALA A 86 -23.22 5.51 -8.88
CA ALA A 86 -23.93 5.69 -7.61
C ALA A 86 -23.96 7.17 -7.17
N PHE A 87 -23.07 8.01 -7.69
CA PHE A 87 -22.87 9.40 -7.26
C PHE A 87 -23.46 10.41 -8.26
N ASP A 88 -23.90 11.55 -7.75
CA ASP A 88 -24.37 12.70 -8.52
C ASP A 88 -23.23 13.71 -8.68
N PHE A 89 -22.36 13.45 -9.64
CA PHE A 89 -21.21 14.30 -9.93
C PHE A 89 -21.61 15.67 -10.49
N ASP A 90 -22.79 15.81 -11.09
CA ASP A 90 -23.29 17.11 -11.54
C ASP A 90 -23.59 18.03 -10.35
N LEU A 91 -24.19 17.49 -9.29
CA LEU A 91 -24.38 18.23 -8.04
C LEU A 91 -23.04 18.59 -7.38
N VAL A 92 -22.07 17.66 -7.36
CA VAL A 92 -20.72 17.92 -6.84
C VAL A 92 -20.06 19.10 -7.57
N GLU A 93 -20.09 19.09 -8.90
CA GLU A 93 -19.52 20.15 -9.73
C GLU A 93 -20.19 21.50 -9.44
N LYS A 94 -21.53 21.53 -9.41
CA LYS A 94 -22.29 22.74 -9.09
C LYS A 94 -21.92 23.32 -7.72
N VAL A 95 -21.79 22.48 -6.69
CA VAL A 95 -21.40 22.92 -5.34
C VAL A 95 -20.00 23.51 -5.34
N ILE A 96 -19.05 22.89 -6.04
CA ILE A 96 -17.68 23.41 -6.16
C ILE A 96 -17.66 24.75 -6.90
N GLU A 97 -18.43 24.89 -7.98
CA GLU A 97 -18.53 26.15 -8.73
C GLU A 97 -19.13 27.28 -7.89
N ASP A 98 -20.21 27.01 -7.15
CA ASP A 98 -20.84 28.00 -6.29
C ASP A 98 -19.91 28.42 -5.13
N LEU A 99 -19.15 27.47 -4.55
CA LEU A 99 -18.12 27.77 -3.55
C LEU A 99 -17.00 28.65 -4.13
N LYS A 100 -16.52 28.34 -5.34
CA LYS A 100 -15.49 29.15 -6.04
C LYS A 100 -15.99 30.54 -6.41
N ALA A 101 -17.29 30.68 -6.66
CA ALA A 101 -17.97 31.96 -6.87
C ALA A 101 -18.28 32.71 -5.56
N GLY A 102 -17.94 32.15 -4.40
CA GLY A 102 -18.18 32.73 -3.08
C GLY A 102 -19.66 32.83 -2.70
N LYS A 103 -20.49 31.95 -3.25
CA LYS A 103 -21.89 31.83 -2.84
C LYS A 103 -21.98 30.87 -1.66
N ALA A 104 -22.90 31.14 -0.74
CA ALA A 104 -23.27 30.16 0.26
C ALA A 104 -23.89 28.94 -0.44
N VAL A 105 -23.49 27.74 -0.01
CA VAL A 105 -23.99 26.49 -0.59
C VAL A 105 -24.71 25.67 0.46
N THR A 106 -25.65 24.88 -0.03
CA THR A 106 -26.49 23.99 0.75
C THR A 106 -25.99 22.57 0.49
N LEU A 107 -25.30 21.99 1.46
CA LEU A 107 -24.76 20.63 1.32
C LEU A 107 -25.88 19.59 1.47
N PRO A 108 -25.94 18.59 0.57
CA PRO A 108 -26.86 17.47 0.77
C PRO A 108 -26.49 16.70 2.03
N SER A 109 -27.46 15.98 2.59
CA SER A 109 -27.24 14.97 3.61
C SER A 109 -27.89 13.69 3.10
N TYR A 110 -27.12 12.62 2.93
CA TYR A 110 -27.65 11.36 2.42
C TYR A 110 -27.95 10.39 3.56
N ASP A 111 -29.18 9.91 3.62
CA ASP A 111 -29.61 8.91 4.58
C ASP A 111 -29.49 7.51 3.95
N PHE A 112 -28.61 6.68 4.49
CA PHE A 112 -28.34 5.33 3.99
C PHE A 112 -29.46 4.32 4.29
N ASP A 113 -30.30 4.59 5.29
CA ASP A 113 -31.43 3.73 5.65
C ASP A 113 -32.62 4.01 4.72
N THR A 114 -32.96 5.28 4.53
CA THR A 114 -34.08 5.69 3.66
C THR A 114 -33.69 5.80 2.19
N ARG A 115 -32.38 5.89 1.89
CA ARG A 115 -31.78 6.06 0.54
C ARG A 115 -32.33 7.27 -0.19
N THR A 116 -32.56 8.31 0.58
CA THR A 116 -33.04 9.59 0.10
C THR A 116 -32.13 10.69 0.61
N ARG A 117 -32.07 11.79 -0.15
CA ARG A 117 -31.41 12.99 0.34
C ARG A 117 -32.35 13.71 1.29
N ASN A 118 -31.85 13.99 2.48
CA ASN A 118 -32.59 14.78 3.44
C ASN A 118 -32.45 16.28 3.08
N PRO A 119 -33.56 17.02 2.95
CA PRO A 119 -33.53 18.46 2.69
C PRO A 119 -33.10 19.30 3.91
N SER A 120 -32.88 18.70 5.09
CA SER A 120 -32.27 19.38 6.25
C SER A 120 -30.77 19.60 6.03
N ALA A 121 -30.49 20.50 5.10
CA ALA A 121 -29.17 20.71 4.55
C ALA A 121 -28.34 21.69 5.38
N GLN A 122 -27.06 21.36 5.55
CA GLN A 122 -26.11 22.25 6.18
C GLN A 122 -25.83 23.43 5.23
N HIS A 123 -26.20 24.64 5.66
CA HIS A 123 -25.80 25.86 4.97
C HIS A 123 -24.38 26.24 5.37
N ILE A 124 -23.47 26.25 4.40
CA ILE A 124 -22.09 26.69 4.61
C ILE A 124 -21.86 28.02 3.87
N SER A 125 -21.24 28.96 4.57
CA SER A 125 -20.64 30.14 3.94
C SER A 125 -19.32 29.74 3.29
N PRO A 126 -18.83 30.44 2.26
CA PRO A 126 -17.58 30.10 1.59
C PRO A 126 -16.40 30.06 2.59
N PRO A 127 -15.78 28.89 2.82
CA PRO A 127 -14.70 28.76 3.80
C PRO A 127 -13.34 29.18 3.21
N ASP A 128 -12.30 29.26 4.05
CA ASP A 128 -10.93 29.49 3.55
C ASP A 128 -10.37 28.22 2.88
N VAL A 129 -10.69 27.05 3.45
CA VAL A 129 -10.22 25.73 2.99
C VAL A 129 -11.38 24.76 2.95
N VAL A 130 -11.47 23.98 1.86
CA VAL A 130 -12.40 22.85 1.73
C VAL A 130 -11.60 21.58 1.59
N LEU A 131 -11.82 20.61 2.49
CA LEU A 131 -11.32 19.24 2.37
C LEU A 131 -12.47 18.38 1.84
N PHE A 132 -12.43 18.01 0.56
CA PHE A 132 -13.44 17.17 -0.07
C PHE A 132 -12.93 15.74 -0.15
N GLU A 133 -13.39 14.88 0.76
CA GLU A 133 -12.96 13.49 0.86
C GLU A 133 -13.95 12.52 0.21
N GLY A 134 -13.43 11.47 -0.43
CA GLY A 134 -14.28 10.42 -0.97
C GLY A 134 -13.50 9.41 -1.81
N ILE A 135 -13.97 8.17 -1.87
CA ILE A 135 -13.29 7.10 -2.63
C ILE A 135 -13.09 7.46 -4.11
N LEU A 136 -14.01 8.22 -4.71
CA LEU A 136 -14.02 8.56 -6.14
C LEU A 136 -13.98 10.07 -6.40
N ILE A 137 -13.57 10.89 -5.42
CA ILE A 137 -13.61 12.35 -5.59
C ILE A 137 -12.68 12.85 -6.71
N LEU A 138 -11.63 12.09 -7.05
CA LEU A 138 -10.69 12.37 -8.13
C LEU A 138 -11.01 11.64 -9.46
N TYR A 139 -12.13 10.93 -9.54
CA TYR A 139 -12.51 10.11 -10.70
C TYR A 139 -12.84 10.97 -11.93
N GLU A 140 -13.84 11.83 -11.80
CA GLU A 140 -14.30 12.71 -12.88
C GLU A 140 -13.30 13.81 -13.19
N LYS A 141 -12.88 13.93 -14.45
CA LYS A 141 -11.86 14.90 -14.87
C LYS A 141 -12.29 16.35 -14.57
N ARG A 142 -13.55 16.70 -14.82
CA ARG A 142 -14.09 18.06 -14.61
C ARG A 142 -14.04 18.50 -13.15
N ILE A 143 -14.38 17.59 -12.23
CA ILE A 143 -14.29 17.82 -10.78
C ILE A 143 -12.81 17.85 -10.36
N ARG A 144 -12.00 16.89 -10.82
CA ARG A 144 -10.58 16.83 -10.48
C ARG A 144 -9.83 18.10 -10.87
N ASP A 145 -10.09 18.64 -12.06
CA ASP A 145 -9.45 19.86 -12.57
C ASP A 145 -9.87 21.12 -11.80
N SER A 146 -10.94 21.04 -10.99
CA SER A 146 -11.42 22.15 -10.17
C SER A 146 -10.68 22.31 -8.83
N PHE A 147 -9.95 21.27 -8.38
CA PHE A 147 -9.22 21.24 -7.11
C PHE A 147 -7.87 21.94 -7.19
N SER A 148 -7.53 22.65 -6.11
CA SER A 148 -6.25 23.32 -5.92
C SER A 148 -5.13 22.34 -5.56
N LEU A 149 -5.46 21.28 -4.82
CA LEU A 149 -4.56 20.21 -4.45
C LEU A 149 -5.29 18.86 -4.46
N LYS A 150 -4.66 17.83 -5.02
CA LYS A 150 -5.21 16.48 -5.15
C LYS A 150 -4.35 15.52 -4.35
N ILE A 151 -4.92 14.95 -3.29
CA ILE A 151 -4.24 14.02 -2.39
C ILE A 151 -4.82 12.62 -2.59
N PHE A 152 -3.95 11.63 -2.73
CA PHE A 152 -4.33 10.23 -2.71
C PHE A 152 -3.75 9.53 -1.48
N VAL A 153 -4.61 8.96 -0.65
CA VAL A 153 -4.24 8.22 0.55
C VAL A 153 -4.07 6.75 0.20
N ASP A 154 -2.82 6.29 0.23
CA ASP A 154 -2.40 5.00 -0.27
C ASP A 154 -2.08 4.05 0.88
N VAL A 155 -2.90 3.01 1.00
CA VAL A 155 -2.83 1.99 2.06
C VAL A 155 -3.08 0.63 1.44
N ASP A 156 -2.31 -0.36 1.85
CA ASP A 156 -2.36 -1.72 1.34
C ASP A 156 -3.74 -2.35 1.50
N SER A 157 -4.09 -3.24 0.58
CA SER A 157 -5.45 -3.79 0.47
C SER A 157 -5.84 -4.68 1.65
N ASP A 158 -4.88 -5.33 2.29
CA ASP A 158 -5.05 -6.16 3.49
C ASP A 158 -5.26 -5.29 4.74
N ILE A 159 -4.50 -4.21 4.90
CA ILE A 159 -4.69 -3.23 5.98
C ILE A 159 -6.08 -2.60 5.85
N ARG A 160 -6.47 -2.17 4.64
CA ARG A 160 -7.82 -1.63 4.38
C ARG A 160 -8.91 -2.64 4.68
N LEU A 161 -8.73 -3.91 4.32
CA LEU A 161 -9.67 -4.97 4.64
C LEU A 161 -9.80 -5.17 6.15
N ALA A 162 -8.68 -5.26 6.88
CA ALA A 162 -8.67 -5.42 8.32
C ALA A 162 -9.37 -4.25 9.03
N GLN A 163 -9.05 -3.00 8.62
CA GLN A 163 -9.69 -1.80 9.14
C GLN A 163 -11.19 -1.76 8.83
N ARG A 164 -11.59 -2.18 7.63
CA ARG A 164 -13.00 -2.28 7.25
C ARG A 164 -13.75 -3.32 8.07
N VAL A 165 -13.17 -4.50 8.27
CA VAL A 165 -13.75 -5.55 9.11
C VAL A 165 -14.05 -4.97 10.49
N LEU A 166 -13.04 -4.42 11.17
CA LEU A 166 -13.22 -3.82 12.50
C LEU A 166 -14.30 -2.72 12.51
N GLN A 167 -14.30 -1.84 11.50
CA GLN A 167 -15.28 -0.75 11.40
C GLN A 167 -16.71 -1.24 11.20
N ASP A 168 -16.93 -2.20 10.31
CA ASP A 168 -18.26 -2.65 9.89
C ASP A 168 -18.85 -3.70 10.85
N THR A 169 -18.00 -4.50 11.51
CA THR A 169 -18.44 -5.50 12.50
C THR A 169 -18.61 -4.92 13.91
N GLU A 170 -17.81 -3.93 14.32
CA GLU A 170 -17.81 -3.42 15.71
C GLU A 170 -18.33 -1.98 15.86
N GLN A 171 -18.10 -1.09 14.89
CA GLN A 171 -18.27 0.36 15.12
C GLN A 171 -19.51 0.99 14.49
N ARG A 172 -19.91 0.60 13.27
CA ARG A 172 -20.98 1.30 12.52
C ARG A 172 -22.28 0.52 12.35
N HIS A 173 -22.22 -0.76 12.04
CA HIS A 173 -23.40 -1.49 11.55
C HIS A 173 -23.59 -2.90 12.13
N HIS A 174 -22.65 -3.40 12.93
CA HIS A 174 -22.70 -4.75 13.51
C HIS A 174 -22.98 -5.83 12.46
N TYR A 175 -22.43 -5.66 11.25
CA TYR A 175 -22.63 -6.64 10.19
C TYR A 175 -21.90 -7.93 10.52
N PRO A 176 -22.46 -9.11 10.18
CA PRO A 176 -21.72 -10.36 10.25
C PRO A 176 -20.45 -10.31 9.40
N LEU A 177 -19.35 -10.86 9.91
CA LEU A 177 -18.06 -10.89 9.22
C LEU A 177 -18.18 -11.42 7.78
N GLU A 178 -18.94 -12.50 7.59
CA GLU A 178 -19.18 -13.10 6.27
C GLU A 178 -19.80 -12.10 5.28
N GLN A 179 -20.75 -11.29 5.73
CA GLN A 179 -21.37 -10.27 4.89
C GLN A 179 -20.37 -9.19 4.47
N VAL A 180 -19.52 -8.74 5.40
CA VAL A 180 -18.47 -7.74 5.12
C VAL A 180 -17.47 -8.28 4.11
N LEU A 181 -16.99 -9.52 4.29
CA LEU A 181 -16.05 -10.16 3.37
C LEU A 181 -16.65 -10.37 1.98
N ASN A 182 -17.90 -10.85 1.90
CA ASN A 182 -18.61 -11.04 0.64
C ASN A 182 -18.80 -9.72 -0.11
N GLN A 183 -19.19 -8.65 0.58
CA GLN A 183 -19.32 -7.32 -0.03
C GLN A 183 -17.96 -6.80 -0.51
N TYR A 184 -16.90 -7.03 0.27
CA TYR A 184 -15.55 -6.60 -0.08
C TYR A 184 -15.06 -7.26 -1.37
N ILE A 185 -15.19 -8.59 -1.46
CA ILE A 185 -14.75 -9.38 -2.62
C ILE A 185 -15.61 -9.05 -3.85
N LYS A 186 -16.93 -8.92 -3.68
CA LYS A 186 -17.86 -8.76 -4.80
C LYS A 186 -17.89 -7.34 -5.38
N TYR A 187 -17.75 -6.31 -4.53
CA TYR A 187 -17.95 -4.92 -4.95
C TYR A 187 -16.77 -4.00 -4.62
N VAL A 188 -16.31 -3.98 -3.37
CA VAL A 188 -15.36 -2.96 -2.90
C VAL A 188 -13.99 -3.10 -3.56
N LYS A 189 -13.43 -4.32 -3.60
CA LYS A 189 -12.11 -4.56 -4.20
C LYS A 189 -12.12 -4.32 -5.71
N PRO A 190 -13.07 -4.88 -6.50
CA PRO A 190 -13.17 -4.57 -7.92
C PRO A 190 -13.35 -3.07 -8.18
N ALA A 191 -14.25 -2.39 -7.46
CA ALA A 191 -14.46 -0.96 -7.65
C ALA A 191 -13.21 -0.12 -7.30
N TYR A 192 -12.43 -0.56 -6.30
CA TYR A 192 -11.15 0.06 -6.00
C TYR A 192 -10.17 -0.07 -7.17
N GLU A 193 -10.00 -1.28 -7.71
CA GLU A 193 -9.05 -1.57 -8.79
C GLU A 193 -9.46 -0.87 -10.10
N ASP A 194 -10.77 -0.86 -10.42
CA ASP A 194 -11.30 -0.33 -11.67
C ASP A 194 -11.42 1.20 -11.67
N PHE A 195 -11.82 1.81 -10.55
CA PHE A 195 -12.22 3.22 -10.52
C PHE A 195 -11.38 4.08 -9.57
N VAL A 196 -10.97 3.57 -8.41
CA VAL A 196 -10.26 4.38 -7.39
C VAL A 196 -8.76 4.43 -7.66
N LEU A 197 -8.10 3.28 -7.73
CA LEU A 197 -6.65 3.16 -7.91
C LEU A 197 -6.13 3.90 -9.15
N PRO A 198 -6.83 3.90 -10.31
CA PRO A 198 -6.39 4.67 -11.47
C PRO A 198 -6.31 6.18 -11.23
N THR A 199 -7.01 6.72 -10.23
CA THR A 199 -6.95 8.17 -9.90
C THR A 199 -5.66 8.56 -9.19
N LYS A 200 -4.93 7.61 -8.59
CA LYS A 200 -3.63 7.80 -7.94
C LYS A 200 -2.60 8.45 -8.87
N LYS A 201 -2.58 8.09 -10.16
CA LYS A 201 -1.66 8.68 -11.15
C LYS A 201 -1.96 10.16 -11.46
N THR A 202 -3.14 10.64 -11.07
CA THR A 202 -3.60 12.01 -11.33
C THR A 202 -3.65 12.88 -10.08
N SER A 203 -3.23 12.34 -8.93
CA SER A 203 -3.05 13.14 -7.70
C SER A 203 -1.72 13.89 -7.73
N ASP A 204 -1.69 15.05 -7.07
CA ASP A 204 -0.46 15.84 -6.92
C ASP A 204 0.42 15.27 -5.79
N VAL A 205 -0.21 14.69 -4.76
CA VAL A 205 0.48 14.13 -3.59
C VAL A 205 -0.10 12.76 -3.24
N ILE A 206 0.80 11.81 -2.95
CA ILE A 206 0.43 10.49 -2.45
C ILE A 206 0.91 10.39 -0.99
N ILE A 207 0.01 10.00 -0.09
CA ILE A 207 0.33 9.73 1.32
C ILE A 207 0.37 8.22 1.52
N PRO A 208 1.55 7.57 1.50
CA PRO A 208 1.67 6.15 1.82
C PRO A 208 1.45 5.95 3.32
N ARG A 209 0.91 4.78 3.70
CA ARG A 209 0.56 4.40 5.09
C ARG A 209 -0.50 5.29 5.75
N GLY A 210 -1.24 6.07 4.95
CA GLY A 210 -2.36 6.89 5.42
C GLY A 210 -2.05 7.78 6.63
N ALA A 211 -2.85 7.66 7.68
CA ALA A 211 -2.76 8.49 8.89
C ALA A 211 -1.45 8.28 9.68
N ASP A 212 -0.79 7.13 9.52
CA ASP A 212 0.47 6.83 10.22
C ASP A 212 1.65 7.66 9.68
N ASN A 213 1.51 8.22 8.48
CA ASN A 213 2.53 9.07 7.87
C ASN A 213 2.39 10.52 8.31
N VAL A 214 2.64 10.74 9.61
CA VAL A 214 2.59 12.05 10.26
C VAL A 214 3.47 13.08 9.54
N ALA A 215 4.67 12.69 9.09
CA ALA A 215 5.59 13.59 8.39
C ALA A 215 5.01 14.12 7.06
N ALA A 216 4.36 13.27 6.27
CA ALA A 216 3.69 13.70 5.04
C ALA A 216 2.53 14.65 5.34
N ILE A 217 1.76 14.37 6.40
CA ILE A 217 0.66 15.24 6.84
C ILE A 217 1.18 16.61 7.31
N ASP A 218 2.29 16.64 8.05
CA ASP A 218 2.95 17.88 8.48
C ASP A 218 3.41 18.72 7.30
N LEU A 219 4.01 18.09 6.29
CA LEU A 219 4.49 18.75 5.07
C LEU A 219 3.32 19.34 4.26
N ILE A 220 2.25 18.57 4.07
CA ILE A 220 1.03 19.03 3.38
C ILE A 220 0.40 20.20 4.14
N THR A 221 0.29 20.09 5.47
CA THR A 221 -0.25 21.16 6.31
C THR A 221 0.57 22.43 6.17
N SER A 222 1.90 22.31 6.24
CA SER A 222 2.81 23.45 6.07
C SER A 222 2.67 24.11 4.69
N HIS A 223 2.53 23.30 3.64
CA HIS A 223 2.30 23.80 2.28
C HIS A 223 0.96 24.55 2.18
N ILE A 224 -0.13 24.00 2.73
CA ILE A 224 -1.45 24.66 2.77
C ILE A 224 -1.33 26.02 3.48
N GLU A 225 -0.62 26.08 4.60
CA GLU A 225 -0.40 27.33 5.32
C GLU A 225 0.35 28.37 4.50
N ASP A 226 1.44 27.97 3.83
CA ASP A 226 2.25 28.89 3.04
C ASP A 226 1.47 29.46 1.85
N VAL A 227 0.68 28.64 1.17
CA VAL A 227 -0.24 29.11 0.10
C VAL A 227 -1.25 30.12 0.66
N LEU A 228 -1.85 29.82 1.82
CA LEU A 228 -2.81 30.72 2.47
C LEU A 228 -2.18 32.03 2.97
N ARG A 229 -0.88 32.04 3.30
CA ARG A 229 -0.11 33.24 3.68
C ARG A 229 0.24 34.09 2.45
N GLU A 230 0.68 33.46 1.36
CA GLU A 230 1.02 34.17 0.12
C GLU A 230 -0.17 34.92 -0.46
N ASP A 231 -1.36 34.32 -0.48
CA ASP A 231 -2.59 34.96 -0.96
C ASP A 231 -2.94 36.22 -0.15
N LYS A 232 -2.66 36.22 1.15
CA LYS A 232 -2.83 37.40 2.00
C LYS A 232 -1.82 38.49 1.69
N SER A 233 -0.56 38.13 1.40
CA SER A 233 0.48 39.11 1.04
C SER A 233 0.19 39.79 -0.30
N LYS A 234 -0.26 39.04 -1.31
CA LYS A 234 -0.65 39.53 -2.64
C LYS A 234 -1.88 40.44 -2.57
N ASN A 235 -2.87 40.09 -1.73
CA ASN A 235 -4.02 40.96 -1.47
C ASN A 235 -3.66 42.23 -0.69
N ARG A 236 -2.72 42.16 0.27
CA ARG A 236 -2.24 43.34 1.02
C ARG A 236 -1.43 44.29 0.14
N LEU A 237 -0.68 43.77 -0.83
CA LEU A 237 0.02 44.57 -1.84
C LEU A 237 -0.97 45.22 -2.83
N ARG A 238 -2.04 44.53 -3.23
CA ARG A 238 -3.12 45.11 -4.06
C ARG A 238 -3.91 46.21 -3.33
N THR A 239 -4.25 46.03 -2.05
CA THR A 239 -4.93 47.08 -1.27
C THR A 239 -4.02 48.27 -0.97
N ASN A 240 -2.72 48.05 -0.76
CA ASN A 240 -1.75 49.14 -0.59
C ASN A 240 -1.40 49.87 -1.90
N SER A 241 -1.55 49.22 -3.06
CA SER A 241 -1.38 49.87 -4.36
C SER A 241 -2.58 50.74 -4.74
N ILE A 242 -3.78 50.42 -4.23
CA ILE A 242 -4.99 51.24 -4.42
C ILE A 242 -4.99 52.47 -3.49
N SER A 243 -4.38 52.38 -2.30
CA SER A 243 -4.23 53.53 -1.40
C SER A 243 -3.10 54.50 -1.78
N SER A 244 -2.27 54.17 -2.78
CA SER A 244 -1.12 54.99 -3.22
C SER A 244 -1.28 55.63 -4.61
N ILE A 245 -2.47 55.53 -5.25
CA ILE A 245 -2.74 56.17 -6.56
C ILE A 245 -3.49 57.52 -6.43
N ASN A 246 -3.91 57.95 -5.24
CA ASN A 246 -4.52 59.28 -5.05
C ASN A 246 -3.56 60.28 -4.40
N SER A 247 -2.45 60.60 -5.07
CA SER A 247 -1.79 61.89 -4.91
C SER A 247 -0.83 62.16 -6.07
N ASN A 248 -1.29 62.92 -7.06
CA ASN A 248 -0.62 64.09 -7.64
C ASN A 248 -0.97 64.26 -9.13
N THR A 249 -1.83 65.24 -9.35
CA THR A 249 -2.09 65.90 -10.62
C THR A 249 -0.92 66.82 -11.00
N ALA A 250 -0.46 66.65 -12.25
CA ALA A 250 0.01 67.65 -13.23
C ALA A 250 1.07 68.69 -12.85
N THR A 251 2.17 68.71 -13.63
CA THR A 251 2.57 69.86 -14.48
C THR A 251 3.67 69.45 -15.45
N THR A 252 3.80 70.28 -16.49
CA THR A 252 4.23 70.05 -17.88
C THR A 252 5.70 70.41 -18.18
N GLU A 253 6.10 70.03 -19.41
CA GLU A 253 7.12 70.64 -20.31
C GLU A 253 8.58 70.14 -20.29
N GLY A 254 9.08 69.84 -21.51
CA GLY A 254 10.45 70.19 -21.94
C GLY A 254 11.37 69.08 -22.46
N ASP A 255 11.25 68.78 -23.76
CA ASP A 255 12.29 68.60 -24.80
C ASP A 255 13.47 67.58 -24.74
N ASP A 256 13.75 67.13 -25.97
CA ASP A 256 14.99 66.65 -26.61
C ASP A 256 15.43 65.16 -26.57
N ASP A 257 15.18 64.52 -27.73
CA ASP A 257 16.12 63.77 -28.58
C ASP A 257 17.18 62.84 -27.93
N ILE A 258 17.14 61.55 -28.29
CA ILE A 258 18.17 60.88 -29.11
C ILE A 258 17.78 59.43 -29.45
N ARG A 259 17.97 59.12 -30.73
CA ARG A 259 17.86 57.84 -31.46
C ARG A 259 18.50 56.62 -30.77
N SER A 260 17.89 55.44 -30.92
CA SER A 260 18.42 54.38 -31.80
C SER A 260 17.52 53.14 -31.84
N ASN A 261 17.15 52.77 -33.07
CA ASN A 261 16.53 51.51 -33.49
C ASN A 261 17.31 50.27 -32.99
N ILE A 262 16.62 49.15 -32.80
CA ILE A 262 16.88 47.88 -33.52
C ILE A 262 15.65 46.96 -33.38
N THR A 263 15.31 46.41 -34.53
CA THR A 263 14.14 45.66 -34.99
C THR A 263 14.04 44.22 -34.44
N SER A 264 12.83 43.79 -34.05
CA SER A 264 12.47 42.36 -33.93
C SER A 264 11.55 41.95 -35.09
N ASN A 265 12.15 41.35 -36.12
CA ASN A 265 11.44 40.63 -37.17
C ASN A 265 11.00 39.24 -36.65
N LYS A 266 9.69 38.96 -36.73
CA LYS A 266 9.17 37.59 -36.86
C LYS A 266 9.69 36.97 -38.16
N PRO A 267 9.76 35.63 -38.21
CA PRO A 267 9.09 34.97 -39.33
C PRO A 267 8.26 33.75 -38.93
N THR A 268 7.24 33.57 -39.74
CA THR A 268 6.25 32.49 -39.86
C THR A 268 6.84 31.15 -40.32
N SER A 269 6.21 30.07 -39.83
CA SER A 269 5.82 28.82 -40.52
C SER A 269 6.74 28.25 -41.61
N ALA A 270 7.33 27.09 -41.32
CA ALA A 270 7.65 26.09 -42.32
C ALA A 270 7.39 24.68 -41.77
N VAL A 271 6.58 23.92 -42.52
CA VAL A 271 6.25 22.50 -42.36
C VAL A 271 7.41 21.67 -42.89
N LEU A 272 7.87 20.63 -42.17
CA LEU A 272 8.05 19.27 -42.70
C LEU A 272 8.69 18.30 -41.69
N SER A 273 8.26 17.04 -41.81
CA SER A 273 9.06 15.81 -41.69
C SER A 273 9.10 15.07 -40.34
N THR A 274 8.30 14.00 -40.33
CA THR A 274 8.33 12.83 -39.46
C THR A 274 9.54 11.93 -39.78
N THR A 275 10.52 11.86 -38.88
CA THR A 275 11.44 10.72 -38.73
C THR A 275 11.69 10.51 -37.24
N PRO A 276 11.54 9.28 -36.70
CA PRO A 276 11.82 9.03 -35.30
C PRO A 276 13.33 9.14 -35.04
N PRO A 277 13.79 9.70 -33.90
CA PRO A 277 15.21 9.76 -33.60
C PRO A 277 15.76 8.34 -33.39
N LEU A 278 16.87 8.07 -34.06
CA LEU A 278 17.75 6.93 -33.83
C LEU A 278 18.23 6.93 -32.37
N TYR A 279 17.54 6.19 -31.51
CA TYR A 279 18.04 5.80 -30.18
C TYR A 279 18.12 4.27 -30.12
N LEU A 280 18.88 3.68 -31.05
CA LEU A 280 19.19 2.26 -30.99
C LEU A 280 20.53 1.99 -31.67
N SER A 281 21.62 2.27 -30.96
CA SER A 281 22.87 1.49 -31.04
C SER A 281 23.96 2.08 -30.13
N MET A 282 23.98 1.66 -28.86
CA MET A 282 25.22 1.43 -28.13
C MET A 282 24.89 0.53 -26.93
N LEU A 283 25.19 -0.77 -27.03
CA LEU A 283 25.22 -1.65 -25.87
C LEU A 283 26.48 -1.27 -25.08
N GLU A 284 26.36 -0.25 -24.25
CA GLU A 284 27.30 -0.08 -23.14
C GLU A 284 27.04 -1.22 -22.16
N ALA A 285 28.10 -1.94 -21.77
CA ALA A 285 27.99 -2.97 -20.75
C ALA A 285 27.52 -2.29 -19.46
N HIS A 286 26.37 -2.72 -18.94
CA HIS A 286 25.80 -2.17 -17.72
C HIS A 286 26.80 -2.40 -16.57
N SER A 287 27.06 -1.35 -15.80
CA SER A 287 27.86 -1.44 -14.58
C SER A 287 27.09 -2.19 -13.48
N ARG A 288 27.79 -2.59 -12.40
CA ARG A 288 27.15 -3.18 -11.21
C ARG A 288 26.06 -2.26 -10.66
N GLU A 289 26.32 -0.95 -10.64
CA GLU A 289 25.39 0.08 -10.17
C GLU A 289 24.14 0.16 -11.07
N ASP A 290 24.29 0.02 -12.38
CA ASP A 290 23.17 0.00 -13.32
C ASP A 290 22.27 -1.22 -13.08
N TYR A 291 22.84 -2.41 -12.86
CA TYR A 291 22.04 -3.59 -12.54
C TYR A 291 21.29 -3.47 -11.22
N VAL A 292 21.91 -2.88 -10.19
CA VAL A 292 21.23 -2.60 -8.90
C VAL A 292 20.09 -1.60 -9.10
N TYR A 293 20.31 -0.55 -9.90
CA TYR A 293 19.26 0.43 -10.22
C TYR A 293 18.10 -0.21 -10.99
N LEU A 294 18.38 -1.04 -11.99
CA LEU A 294 17.37 -1.79 -12.75
C LEU A 294 16.60 -2.78 -11.86
N ALA A 295 17.27 -3.44 -10.91
CA ALA A 295 16.61 -4.30 -9.94
C ALA A 295 15.64 -3.51 -9.04
N LYS A 296 16.02 -2.32 -8.58
CA LYS A 296 15.12 -1.43 -7.82
C LYS A 296 13.92 -0.96 -8.65
N LEU A 297 14.13 -0.63 -9.93
CA LEU A 297 13.03 -0.31 -10.83
C LEU A 297 12.08 -1.50 -11.04
N ALA A 298 12.64 -2.70 -11.23
CA ALA A 298 11.86 -3.92 -11.38
C ALA A 298 11.05 -4.26 -10.11
N GLU A 299 11.62 -4.01 -8.92
CA GLU A 299 10.91 -4.14 -7.64
C GLU A 299 9.69 -3.21 -7.59
N GLN A 300 9.87 -1.92 -7.90
CA GLN A 300 8.77 -0.93 -7.90
C GLN A 300 7.70 -1.23 -8.96
N ALA A 301 8.07 -1.91 -10.04
CA ALA A 301 7.17 -2.37 -11.09
C ALA A 301 6.59 -3.77 -10.83
N GLU A 302 6.93 -4.40 -9.70
CA GLU A 302 6.56 -5.78 -9.34
C GLU A 302 6.97 -6.83 -10.39
N ARG A 303 7.99 -6.54 -11.20
CA ARG A 303 8.53 -7.46 -12.22
C ARG A 303 9.69 -8.26 -11.64
N TYR A 304 9.38 -9.11 -10.65
CA TYR A 304 10.39 -9.85 -9.87
C TYR A 304 11.26 -10.81 -10.68
N GLU A 305 10.77 -11.31 -11.82
CA GLU A 305 11.54 -12.17 -12.72
C GLU A 305 12.73 -11.39 -13.35
N GLU A 306 12.52 -10.14 -13.78
CA GLU A 306 13.60 -9.26 -14.24
C GLU A 306 14.49 -8.78 -13.09
N MET A 307 13.91 -8.60 -11.90
CA MET A 307 14.69 -8.27 -10.70
C MET A 307 15.71 -9.38 -10.40
N VAL A 308 15.30 -10.65 -10.52
CA VAL A 308 16.20 -11.81 -10.39
C VAL A 308 17.30 -11.75 -11.46
N GLU A 309 16.96 -11.51 -12.73
CA GLU A 309 17.94 -11.44 -13.81
C GLU A 309 19.03 -10.38 -13.57
N ASN A 310 18.63 -9.17 -13.14
CA ASN A 310 19.55 -8.10 -12.81
C ASN A 310 20.42 -8.44 -11.59
N MET A 311 19.82 -8.93 -10.51
CA MET A 311 20.57 -9.28 -9.29
C MET A 311 21.53 -10.45 -9.48
N LYS A 312 21.28 -11.34 -10.45
CA LYS A 312 22.25 -12.36 -10.85
C LYS A 312 23.49 -11.78 -11.51
N GLN A 313 23.36 -10.71 -12.30
CA GLN A 313 24.53 -10.03 -12.87
C GLN A 313 25.39 -9.40 -11.77
N VAL A 314 24.75 -8.83 -10.75
CA VAL A 314 25.43 -8.30 -9.55
C VAL A 314 26.13 -9.42 -8.78
N ALA A 315 25.44 -10.55 -8.53
CA ALA A 315 25.98 -11.68 -7.79
C ALA A 315 27.16 -12.36 -8.52
N SER A 316 27.12 -12.41 -9.86
CA SER A 316 28.16 -13.07 -10.68
C SER A 316 29.47 -12.29 -10.77
N ALA A 317 29.58 -11.13 -10.11
CA ALA A 317 30.80 -10.33 -10.05
C ALA A 317 31.83 -10.85 -9.02
N ASP A 318 31.53 -11.95 -8.31
CA ASP A 318 32.39 -12.60 -7.30
C ASP A 318 32.94 -11.63 -6.23
N GLN A 319 32.07 -10.70 -5.83
CA GLN A 319 32.32 -9.72 -4.79
C GLN A 319 31.24 -9.83 -3.73
N GLU A 320 31.60 -9.56 -2.47
CA GLU A 320 30.62 -9.54 -1.38
C GLU A 320 29.49 -8.55 -1.71
N LEU A 321 28.24 -9.00 -1.50
CA LEU A 321 27.09 -8.13 -1.65
C LEU A 321 26.95 -7.27 -0.39
N THR A 322 26.68 -5.98 -0.63
CA THR A 322 26.23 -5.07 0.41
C THR A 322 24.92 -5.55 1.04
N VAL A 323 24.58 -5.02 2.21
CA VAL A 323 23.32 -5.36 2.90
C VAL A 323 22.11 -5.07 2.01
N GLU A 324 22.11 -3.95 1.28
CA GLU A 324 21.04 -3.58 0.35
C GLU A 324 20.93 -4.57 -0.82
N GLU A 325 22.04 -4.88 -1.49
CA GLU A 325 22.05 -5.83 -2.62
C GLU A 325 21.63 -7.23 -2.18
N ARG A 326 22.06 -7.68 -1.00
CA ARG A 326 21.67 -8.97 -0.42
C ARG A 326 20.17 -9.02 -0.16
N ASN A 327 19.60 -7.94 0.36
CA ASN A 327 18.16 -7.81 0.58
C ASN A 327 17.39 -7.82 -0.75
N LEU A 328 17.84 -7.06 -1.76
CA LEU A 328 17.23 -7.04 -3.10
C LEU A 328 17.21 -8.44 -3.73
N LEU A 329 18.33 -9.17 -3.69
CA LEU A 329 18.41 -10.54 -4.20
C LEU A 329 17.40 -11.47 -3.50
N SER A 330 17.31 -11.37 -2.17
CA SER A 330 16.39 -12.18 -1.39
C SER A 330 14.92 -11.85 -1.68
N VAL A 331 14.58 -10.56 -1.79
CA VAL A 331 13.23 -10.09 -2.15
C VAL A 331 12.84 -10.59 -3.54
N ALA A 332 13.74 -10.49 -4.52
CA ALA A 332 13.51 -10.92 -5.89
C ALA A 332 13.12 -12.41 -5.94
N TYR A 333 13.98 -13.29 -5.44
CA TYR A 333 13.71 -14.72 -5.47
C TYR A 333 12.55 -15.14 -4.57
N LYS A 334 12.36 -14.50 -3.40
CA LYS A 334 11.22 -14.77 -2.50
C LYS A 334 9.88 -14.55 -3.19
N ASN A 335 9.74 -13.47 -3.95
CA ASN A 335 8.49 -13.17 -4.64
C ASN A 335 8.24 -14.15 -5.81
N VAL A 336 9.26 -14.44 -6.61
CA VAL A 336 9.14 -15.40 -7.73
C VAL A 336 8.79 -16.81 -7.22
N ILE A 337 9.48 -17.32 -6.20
CA ILE A 337 9.22 -18.66 -5.64
C ILE A 337 7.89 -18.69 -4.88
N GLY A 338 7.53 -17.62 -4.17
CA GLY A 338 6.30 -17.52 -3.40
C GLY A 338 5.05 -17.69 -4.26
N ALA A 339 5.00 -16.98 -5.41
CA ALA A 339 3.90 -17.09 -6.36
C ALA A 339 3.75 -18.52 -6.89
N ARG A 340 4.85 -19.15 -7.32
CA ARG A 340 4.83 -20.52 -7.84
C ARG A 340 4.47 -21.57 -6.79
N ARG A 341 4.92 -21.40 -5.54
CA ARG A 341 4.55 -22.29 -4.42
C ARG A 341 3.07 -22.19 -4.09
N ALA A 342 2.49 -20.99 -4.11
CA ALA A 342 1.05 -20.80 -3.94
C ALA A 342 0.25 -21.51 -5.04
N SER A 343 0.66 -21.35 -6.31
CA SER A 343 0.04 -22.06 -7.43
C SER A 343 0.12 -23.58 -7.25
N TRP A 344 1.28 -24.11 -6.85
CA TRP A 344 1.46 -25.54 -6.61
C TRP A 344 0.54 -26.08 -5.49
N ARG A 345 0.40 -25.35 -4.37
CA ARG A 345 -0.51 -25.75 -3.29
C ARG A 345 -1.96 -25.81 -3.75
N ILE A 346 -2.41 -24.79 -4.50
CA ILE A 346 -3.78 -24.74 -5.04
C ILE A 346 -4.03 -25.92 -5.98
N VAL A 347 -3.13 -26.17 -6.92
CA VAL A 347 -3.28 -27.26 -7.90
C VAL A 347 -3.23 -28.63 -7.20
N SER A 348 -2.34 -28.81 -6.22
CA SER A 348 -2.26 -30.05 -5.43
C SER A 348 -3.53 -30.31 -4.62
N ALA A 349 -4.13 -29.26 -4.03
CA ALA A 349 -5.41 -29.39 -3.33
C ALA A 349 -6.57 -29.74 -4.28
N ILE A 350 -6.56 -29.18 -5.49
CA ILE A 350 -7.55 -29.53 -6.54
C ILE A 350 -7.37 -30.98 -6.99
N GLU A 351 -6.13 -31.45 -7.18
CA GLU A 351 -5.83 -32.84 -7.52
C GLU A 351 -6.40 -33.81 -6.49
N GLN A 352 -6.10 -33.59 -5.20
CA GLN A 352 -6.63 -34.41 -4.11
C GLN A 352 -8.17 -34.43 -4.08
N LYS A 353 -8.80 -33.26 -4.23
CA LYS A 353 -10.27 -33.16 -4.25
C LYS A 353 -10.87 -33.90 -5.44
N GLU A 354 -10.23 -33.84 -6.61
CA GLU A 354 -10.73 -34.50 -7.81
C GLU A 354 -10.49 -36.02 -7.78
N GLU A 355 -9.40 -36.48 -7.16
CA GLU A 355 -9.13 -37.89 -6.88
C GLU A 355 -10.25 -38.52 -6.04
N THR A 356 -10.74 -37.82 -5.00
CA THR A 356 -11.85 -38.34 -4.16
C THR A 356 -13.17 -38.51 -4.92
N LYS A 357 -13.37 -37.80 -6.03
CA LYS A 357 -14.57 -37.94 -6.89
C LYS A 357 -14.46 -39.07 -7.90
N GLY A 358 -13.27 -39.67 -8.07
CA GLY A 358 -13.04 -40.75 -9.02
C GLY A 358 -12.91 -40.32 -10.50
N ASN A 359 -12.75 -39.02 -10.77
CA ASN A 359 -12.65 -38.47 -12.14
C ASN A 359 -11.25 -38.66 -12.74
N LYS A 360 -10.91 -39.89 -13.13
CA LYS A 360 -9.55 -40.30 -13.54
C LYS A 360 -8.93 -39.46 -14.67
N THR A 361 -9.74 -39.04 -15.66
CA THR A 361 -9.23 -38.25 -16.80
C THR A 361 -8.82 -36.85 -16.36
N GLN A 362 -9.66 -36.17 -15.58
CA GLN A 362 -9.40 -34.83 -15.06
C GLN A 362 -8.21 -34.83 -14.11
N VAL A 363 -8.11 -35.84 -13.22
CA VAL A 363 -6.94 -36.06 -12.36
C VAL A 363 -5.66 -36.16 -13.19
N GLY A 364 -5.70 -36.87 -14.32
CA GLY A 364 -4.58 -36.95 -15.27
C GLY A 364 -4.11 -35.57 -15.74
N HIS A 365 -5.03 -34.74 -16.24
CA HIS A 365 -4.70 -33.38 -16.69
C HIS A 365 -4.19 -32.48 -15.57
N ILE A 366 -4.78 -32.56 -14.37
CA ILE A 366 -4.35 -31.77 -13.20
C ILE A 366 -2.92 -32.17 -12.81
N LYS A 367 -2.62 -33.47 -12.80
CA LYS A 367 -1.29 -33.99 -12.46
C LYS A 367 -0.22 -33.54 -13.45
N GLU A 368 -0.51 -33.55 -14.75
CA GLU A 368 0.41 -33.00 -15.76
C GLU A 368 0.70 -31.52 -15.53
N TYR A 369 -0.33 -30.74 -15.20
CA TYR A 369 -0.17 -29.32 -14.89
C TYR A 369 0.61 -29.09 -13.59
N ARG A 370 0.37 -29.90 -12.55
CA ARG A 370 1.15 -29.86 -11.31
C ARG A 370 2.63 -30.12 -11.58
N ILE A 371 2.96 -31.15 -12.36
CA ILE A 371 4.35 -31.49 -12.73
C ILE A 371 5.02 -30.32 -13.46
N LYS A 372 4.29 -29.60 -14.32
CA LYS A 372 4.82 -28.39 -14.97
C LYS A 372 5.22 -27.34 -13.93
N ILE A 373 4.37 -27.07 -12.95
CA ILE A 373 4.67 -26.11 -11.87
C ILE A 373 5.85 -26.61 -11.01
N GLU A 374 5.91 -27.91 -10.70
CA GLU A 374 7.02 -28.52 -9.96
C GLU A 374 8.36 -28.33 -10.69
N ASN A 375 8.38 -28.47 -12.02
CA ASN A 375 9.58 -28.21 -12.82
C ASN A 375 9.99 -26.73 -12.81
N GLU A 376 9.02 -25.81 -12.87
CA GLU A 376 9.30 -24.36 -12.74
C GLU A 376 9.87 -24.03 -11.36
N LEU A 377 9.29 -24.58 -10.29
CA LEU A 377 9.77 -24.45 -8.92
C LEU A 377 11.19 -25.01 -8.76
N ALA A 378 11.44 -26.21 -9.28
CA ALA A 378 12.75 -26.83 -9.25
C ALA A 378 13.80 -25.96 -9.94
N LYS A 379 13.48 -25.43 -11.12
CA LYS A 379 14.38 -24.54 -11.86
C LYS A 379 14.73 -23.28 -11.08
N ILE A 380 13.75 -22.64 -10.44
CA ILE A 380 13.99 -21.44 -9.60
C ILE A 380 14.90 -21.79 -8.41
N CYS A 381 14.66 -22.91 -7.74
CA CYS A 381 15.47 -23.36 -6.61
C CYS A 381 16.90 -23.69 -7.04
N GLU A 382 17.07 -24.47 -8.11
CA GLU A 382 18.39 -24.83 -8.64
C GLU A 382 19.18 -23.59 -9.08
N ASP A 383 18.50 -22.59 -9.65
CA ASP A 383 19.13 -21.34 -10.08
C ASP A 383 19.76 -20.57 -8.93
N ILE A 384 19.02 -20.30 -7.85
CA ILE A 384 19.57 -19.61 -6.69
C ILE A 384 20.58 -20.46 -5.92
N LEU A 385 20.38 -21.77 -5.82
CA LEU A 385 21.35 -22.66 -5.18
C LEU A 385 22.70 -22.62 -5.90
N ASN A 386 22.68 -22.56 -7.24
CA ASN A 386 23.89 -22.39 -8.03
C ASN A 386 24.55 -21.02 -7.79
N VAL A 387 23.77 -19.93 -7.75
CA VAL A 387 24.30 -18.59 -7.43
C VAL A 387 24.93 -18.55 -6.03
N LEU A 388 24.31 -19.19 -5.05
CA LEU A 388 24.82 -19.29 -3.69
C LEU A 388 26.13 -20.07 -3.62
N ASP A 389 26.18 -21.24 -4.25
CA ASP A 389 27.33 -22.15 -4.16
C ASP A 389 28.54 -21.67 -4.98
N VAL A 390 28.30 -21.07 -6.15
CA VAL A 390 29.38 -20.63 -7.04
C VAL A 390 29.92 -19.24 -6.66
N HIS A 391 29.03 -18.30 -6.30
CA HIS A 391 29.42 -16.89 -6.19
C HIS A 391 29.34 -16.34 -4.76
N LEU A 392 28.20 -16.53 -4.07
CA LEU A 392 27.89 -15.76 -2.85
C LEU A 392 28.49 -16.34 -1.57
N ILE A 393 28.37 -17.64 -1.32
CA ILE A 393 28.95 -18.29 -0.15
C ILE A 393 30.49 -18.19 -0.17
N PRO A 394 31.18 -18.42 -1.30
CA PRO A 394 32.63 -18.23 -1.37
C PRO A 394 33.09 -16.78 -1.13
N SER A 395 32.27 -15.80 -1.52
CA SER A 395 32.59 -14.36 -1.39
C SER A 395 32.17 -13.76 -0.04
N ALA A 396 31.54 -14.52 0.85
CA ALA A 396 31.00 -14.05 2.13
C ALA A 396 32.11 -13.89 3.19
N ALA A 397 32.38 -12.65 3.62
CA ALA A 397 33.42 -12.38 4.60
C ALA A 397 32.87 -12.33 6.04
N THR A 398 31.71 -11.71 6.23
CA THR A 398 31.09 -11.44 7.53
C THR A 398 30.19 -12.58 8.03
N GLY A 399 30.07 -12.77 9.35
CA GLY A 399 29.13 -13.74 9.93
C GLY A 399 27.70 -13.55 9.47
N GLU A 400 27.23 -12.31 9.41
CA GLU A 400 25.90 -11.98 8.88
C GLU A 400 25.69 -12.49 7.45
N SER A 401 26.65 -12.26 6.55
CA SER A 401 26.56 -12.71 5.16
C SER A 401 26.55 -14.23 5.05
N LYS A 402 27.44 -14.92 5.77
CA LYS A 402 27.52 -16.38 5.79
C LYS A 402 26.23 -17.01 6.32
N VAL A 403 25.73 -16.54 7.47
CA VAL A 403 24.47 -17.04 8.04
C VAL A 403 23.32 -16.78 7.08
N PHE A 404 23.25 -15.60 6.47
CA PHE A 404 22.20 -15.27 5.50
C PHE A 404 22.19 -16.22 4.31
N TYR A 405 23.35 -16.46 3.68
CA TYR A 405 23.43 -17.33 2.50
C TYR A 405 23.20 -18.81 2.84
N HIS A 406 23.74 -19.31 3.94
CA HIS A 406 23.46 -20.69 4.38
C HIS A 406 21.99 -20.87 4.78
N LYS A 407 21.36 -19.89 5.43
CA LYS A 407 19.92 -19.88 5.70
C LYS A 407 19.13 -19.94 4.39
N MET A 408 19.48 -19.09 3.42
CA MET A 408 18.84 -19.07 2.10
C MET A 408 19.00 -20.42 1.39
N LYS A 409 20.20 -21.02 1.41
CA LYS A 409 20.46 -22.37 0.89
C LYS A 409 19.55 -23.42 1.53
N GLY A 410 19.39 -23.37 2.86
CA GLY A 410 18.45 -24.20 3.59
C GLY A 410 17.00 -24.01 3.13
N ASP A 411 16.56 -22.75 3.00
CA ASP A 411 15.21 -22.41 2.54
C ASP A 411 14.89 -23.00 1.15
N TYR A 412 15.80 -22.88 0.18
CA TYR A 412 15.54 -23.41 -1.17
C TYR A 412 15.65 -24.93 -1.27
N HIS A 413 16.51 -25.58 -0.48
CA HIS A 413 16.49 -27.04 -0.37
C HIS A 413 15.23 -27.55 0.32
N ARG A 414 14.71 -26.83 1.32
CA ARG A 414 13.42 -27.10 1.93
C ARG A 414 12.29 -27.01 0.91
N TYR A 415 12.25 -25.97 0.07
CA TYR A 415 11.23 -25.84 -0.97
C TYR A 415 11.28 -27.01 -1.95
N LEU A 416 12.47 -27.51 -2.34
CA LEU A 416 12.61 -28.72 -3.13
C LEU A 416 12.05 -29.96 -2.41
N ALA A 417 12.24 -30.07 -1.10
CA ALA A 417 11.74 -31.19 -0.31
C ALA A 417 10.20 -31.19 -0.14
N GLU A 418 9.54 -30.04 -0.24
CA GLU A 418 8.07 -29.91 -0.09
C GLU A 418 7.31 -30.71 -1.14
N PHE A 419 7.75 -30.68 -2.40
CA PHE A 419 7.07 -31.34 -3.53
C PHE A 419 7.79 -32.59 -4.06
N ALA A 420 9.05 -32.79 -3.70
CA ALA A 420 9.77 -34.01 -4.07
C ALA A 420 9.21 -35.25 -3.38
N THR A 421 9.45 -36.42 -3.99
CA THR A 421 9.03 -37.73 -3.47
C THR A 421 10.21 -38.71 -3.42
N GLY A 422 10.10 -39.75 -2.59
CA GLY A 422 11.09 -40.82 -2.49
C GLY A 422 12.51 -40.33 -2.13
N GLU A 423 13.52 -40.87 -2.81
CA GLU A 423 14.93 -40.54 -2.55
C GLU A 423 15.26 -39.07 -2.81
N LYS A 424 14.63 -38.44 -3.80
CA LYS A 424 14.83 -37.01 -4.10
C LYS A 424 14.40 -36.13 -2.92
N ARG A 425 13.27 -36.46 -2.28
CA ARG A 425 12.81 -35.75 -1.07
C ARG A 425 13.82 -35.85 0.04
N LYS A 426 14.31 -37.06 0.30
CA LYS A 426 15.31 -37.32 1.35
C LYS A 426 16.60 -36.54 1.09
N ALA A 427 17.13 -36.61 -0.14
CA ALA A 427 18.34 -35.87 -0.50
C ALA A 427 18.19 -34.35 -0.35
N SER A 428 17.05 -33.78 -0.74
CA SER A 428 16.77 -32.34 -0.54
C SER A 428 16.63 -31.98 0.94
N ALA A 429 15.96 -32.82 1.74
CA ALA A 429 15.83 -32.62 3.17
C ALA A 429 17.19 -32.69 3.89
N ASP A 430 18.04 -33.65 3.54
CA ASP A 430 19.38 -33.79 4.12
C ASP A 430 20.26 -32.55 3.83
N LYS A 431 20.23 -32.06 2.58
CA LYS A 431 20.94 -30.82 2.20
C LYS A 431 20.38 -29.58 2.90
N SER A 432 19.06 -29.51 3.08
CA SER A 432 18.42 -28.43 3.84
C SER A 432 18.88 -28.44 5.30
N LEU A 433 18.93 -29.62 5.93
CA LEU A 433 19.36 -29.80 7.30
C LEU A 433 20.84 -29.41 7.47
N GLU A 434 21.71 -29.84 6.55
CA GLU A 434 23.13 -29.47 6.55
C GLU A 434 23.32 -27.95 6.48
N ALA A 435 22.61 -27.28 5.55
CA ALA A 435 22.71 -25.84 5.38
C ALA A 435 22.20 -25.05 6.61
N TYR A 436 21.07 -25.45 7.21
CA TYR A 436 20.56 -24.81 8.43
C TYR A 436 21.48 -25.04 9.64
N LYS A 437 22.09 -26.22 9.77
CA LYS A 437 23.08 -26.49 10.82
C LYS A 437 24.32 -25.62 10.67
N ALA A 438 24.89 -25.54 9.47
CA ALA A 438 26.01 -24.66 9.17
C ALA A 438 25.68 -23.19 9.49
N ALA A 439 24.49 -22.71 9.12
CA ALA A 439 24.03 -21.38 9.48
C ALA A 439 23.92 -21.19 11.01
N SER A 440 23.42 -22.20 11.72
CA SER A 440 23.20 -22.14 13.18
C SER A 440 24.51 -22.08 13.95
N GLU A 441 25.50 -22.86 13.55
CA GLU A 441 26.84 -22.88 14.16
C GLU A 441 27.51 -21.50 14.06
N ILE A 442 27.42 -20.85 12.90
CA ILE A 442 27.96 -19.50 12.69
C ILE A 442 27.11 -18.47 13.46
N ALA A 443 25.78 -18.59 13.42
CA ALA A 443 24.89 -17.62 14.08
C ALA A 443 25.05 -17.60 15.60
N VAL A 444 25.26 -18.74 16.24
CA VAL A 444 25.46 -18.82 17.70
C VAL A 444 26.76 -18.13 18.13
N THR A 445 27.78 -18.12 17.27
CA THR A 445 29.10 -17.58 17.59
C THR A 445 29.28 -16.12 17.17
N GLU A 446 28.68 -15.70 16.05
CA GLU A 446 28.92 -14.38 15.47
C GLU A 446 27.75 -13.41 15.61
N LEU A 447 26.53 -13.86 15.94
CA LEU A 447 25.33 -13.02 16.01
C LEU A 447 24.67 -13.05 17.40
N ALA A 448 24.22 -11.89 17.88
CA ALA A 448 23.44 -11.80 19.12
C ALA A 448 22.13 -12.60 19.01
N PRO A 449 21.61 -13.19 20.11
CA PRO A 449 20.31 -13.87 20.14
C PRO A 449 19.14 -13.06 19.58
N THR A 450 19.17 -11.75 19.75
CA THR A 450 18.18 -10.80 19.26
C THR A 450 18.36 -10.44 17.79
N HIS A 451 19.46 -10.82 17.14
CA HIS A 451 19.77 -10.42 15.77
C HIS A 451 18.71 -10.95 14.77
N PRO A 452 18.11 -10.11 13.90
CA PRO A 452 17.02 -10.51 13.00
C PRO A 452 17.34 -11.72 12.10
N ILE A 453 18.58 -11.81 11.58
CA ILE A 453 19.02 -12.95 10.77
C ILE A 453 19.04 -14.26 11.59
N ARG A 454 19.48 -14.21 12.87
CA ARG A 454 19.54 -15.40 13.75
C ARG A 454 18.14 -15.84 14.16
N LEU A 455 17.27 -14.89 14.52
CA LEU A 455 15.86 -15.17 14.79
C LEU A 455 15.14 -15.76 13.57
N GLY A 456 15.35 -15.16 12.39
CA GLY A 456 14.77 -15.64 11.13
C GLY A 456 15.28 -17.02 10.72
N LEU A 457 16.54 -17.34 11.04
CA LEU A 457 17.09 -18.69 10.87
C LEU A 457 16.37 -19.70 11.79
N ALA A 458 16.24 -19.40 13.09
CA ALA A 458 15.54 -20.27 14.03
C ALA A 458 14.07 -20.49 13.65
N LEU A 459 13.39 -19.44 13.18
CA LEU A 459 12.04 -19.52 12.65
C LEU A 459 11.95 -20.50 11.48
N ASN A 460 12.77 -20.33 10.45
CA ASN A 460 12.69 -21.20 9.27
C ASN A 460 13.15 -22.63 9.57
N PHE A 461 14.14 -22.79 10.45
CA PHE A 461 14.65 -24.11 10.82
C PHE A 461 13.66 -24.88 11.71
N SER A 462 12.93 -24.21 12.60
CA SER A 462 11.85 -24.85 13.37
C SER A 462 10.70 -25.30 12.46
N VAL A 463 10.29 -24.47 11.49
CA VAL A 463 9.32 -24.86 10.46
C VAL A 463 9.80 -26.07 9.66
N PHE A 464 11.09 -26.12 9.30
CA PHE A 464 11.67 -27.28 8.62
C PHE A 464 11.57 -28.56 9.46
N TYR A 465 11.90 -28.50 10.75
CA TYR A 465 11.74 -29.64 11.65
C TYR A 465 10.29 -30.10 11.73
N PHE A 466 9.33 -29.18 11.74
CA PHE A 466 7.91 -29.49 11.83
C PHE A 466 7.36 -30.07 10.52
N GLU A 467 7.50 -29.34 9.41
CA GLU A 467 6.82 -29.66 8.15
C GLU A 467 7.54 -30.71 7.29
N ILE A 468 8.87 -30.78 7.36
CA ILE A 468 9.66 -31.63 6.45
C ILE A 468 10.16 -32.90 7.14
N LEU A 469 10.73 -32.75 8.35
CA LEU A 469 11.29 -33.87 9.10
C LEU A 469 10.29 -34.57 10.03
N ASP A 470 9.05 -34.06 10.11
CA ASP A 470 8.00 -34.60 10.97
C ASP A 470 8.48 -34.76 12.43
N SER A 471 9.21 -33.75 12.91
CA SER A 471 9.85 -33.73 14.23
C SER A 471 9.35 -32.54 15.07
N PRO A 472 8.07 -32.54 15.46
CA PRO A 472 7.43 -31.41 16.13
C PRO A 472 8.05 -31.09 17.50
N SER A 473 8.64 -32.07 18.19
CA SER A 473 9.35 -31.84 19.46
C SER A 473 10.61 -30.99 19.26
N ASN A 474 11.42 -31.31 18.25
CA ASN A 474 12.62 -30.55 17.92
C ASN A 474 12.26 -29.14 17.41
N ALA A 475 11.18 -29.03 16.62
CA ALA A 475 10.67 -27.75 16.15
C ALA A 475 10.28 -26.82 17.31
N CYS A 476 9.45 -27.31 18.24
CA CYS A 476 9.05 -26.54 19.42
C CYS A 476 10.24 -26.18 20.31
N GLN A 477 11.16 -27.12 20.54
CA GLN A 477 12.34 -26.86 21.36
C GLN A 477 13.21 -25.75 20.78
N LEU A 478 13.49 -25.80 19.46
CA LEU A 478 14.30 -24.80 18.78
C LEU A 478 13.61 -23.42 18.80
N ALA A 479 12.32 -23.36 18.50
CA ALA A 479 11.55 -22.11 18.51
C ALA A 479 11.46 -21.50 19.91
N GLN A 480 11.20 -22.32 20.93
CA GLN A 480 11.12 -21.89 22.33
C GLN A 480 12.47 -21.36 22.82
N GLN A 481 13.55 -22.10 22.55
CA GLN A 481 14.90 -21.67 22.94
C GLN A 481 15.28 -20.34 22.30
N ALA A 482 15.06 -20.18 20.98
CA ALA A 482 15.35 -18.92 20.30
C ALA A 482 14.52 -17.74 20.84
N PHE A 483 13.27 -17.99 21.21
CA PHE A 483 12.39 -16.98 21.80
C PHE A 483 12.87 -16.56 23.20
N ASP A 484 13.21 -17.53 24.05
CA ASP A 484 13.68 -17.28 25.42
C ASP A 484 15.05 -16.59 25.44
N ASP A 485 15.99 -17.03 24.59
CA ASP A 485 17.31 -16.41 24.45
C ASP A 485 17.19 -14.94 23.99
N ALA A 486 16.25 -14.65 23.10
CA ALA A 486 16.02 -13.29 22.62
C ALA A 486 15.33 -12.40 23.66
N ILE A 487 14.38 -12.93 24.44
CA ILE A 487 13.76 -12.21 25.56
C ILE A 487 14.82 -11.75 26.57
N ALA A 488 15.79 -12.61 26.89
CA ALA A 488 16.81 -12.32 27.90
C ALA A 488 17.67 -11.08 27.57
N GLU A 489 17.80 -10.74 26.29
CA GLU A 489 18.62 -9.62 25.82
C GLU A 489 17.79 -8.50 25.15
N LEU A 490 16.47 -8.62 25.14
CA LEU A 490 15.59 -7.72 24.38
C LEU A 490 15.65 -6.27 24.86
N ASP A 491 15.81 -6.07 26.17
CA ASP A 491 15.88 -4.75 26.81
C ASP A 491 17.16 -3.97 26.45
N THR A 492 18.13 -4.62 25.80
CA THR A 492 19.41 -3.99 25.40
C THR A 492 19.35 -3.33 24.03
N LEU A 493 18.26 -3.52 23.27
CA LEU A 493 18.12 -3.05 21.89
C LEU A 493 17.73 -1.58 21.81
N ASN A 494 18.15 -0.93 20.72
CA ASN A 494 17.61 0.36 20.31
C ASN A 494 16.20 0.19 19.70
N GLU A 495 15.48 1.29 19.49
CA GLU A 495 14.08 1.25 19.04
C GLU A 495 13.89 0.58 17.67
N GLU A 496 14.83 0.75 16.73
CA GLU A 496 14.77 0.17 15.39
C GLU A 496 15.00 -1.35 15.42
N SER A 497 16.09 -1.79 16.04
CA SER A 497 16.40 -3.22 16.21
C SER A 497 15.35 -3.93 17.06
N TYR A 498 14.76 -3.26 18.06
CA TYR A 498 13.68 -3.81 18.86
C TYR A 498 12.46 -4.16 18.01
N ARG A 499 12.06 -3.27 17.08
CA ARG A 499 10.90 -3.52 16.19
C ARG A 499 11.15 -4.72 15.27
N ASP A 500 12.35 -4.82 14.68
CA ASP A 500 12.69 -5.91 13.77
C ASP A 500 12.74 -7.27 14.49
N SER A 501 13.36 -7.32 15.67
CA SER A 501 13.45 -8.55 16.47
C SER A 501 12.09 -9.00 16.99
N THR A 502 11.27 -8.07 17.50
CA THR A 502 9.94 -8.40 18.04
C THR A 502 8.97 -8.90 16.97
N LEU A 503 9.06 -8.41 15.73
CA LEU A 503 8.24 -8.92 14.63
C LEU A 503 8.52 -10.40 14.35
N ILE A 504 9.79 -10.82 14.37
CA ILE A 504 10.16 -12.22 14.13
C ILE A 504 9.85 -13.09 15.35
N MET A 505 10.06 -12.58 16.57
CA MET A 505 9.65 -13.27 17.80
C MET A 505 8.14 -13.52 17.85
N GLN A 506 7.33 -12.59 17.33
CA GLN A 506 5.89 -12.78 17.20
C GLN A 506 5.56 -14.00 16.32
N LEU A 507 6.23 -14.13 15.17
CA LEU A 507 6.05 -15.29 14.28
C LEU A 507 6.47 -16.62 14.94
N LEU A 508 7.55 -16.62 15.73
CA LEU A 508 7.95 -17.79 16.52
C LEU A 508 6.85 -18.17 17.54
N ARG A 509 6.28 -17.18 18.23
CA ARG A 509 5.18 -17.39 19.19
C ARG A 509 3.92 -17.92 18.52
N ASP A 510 3.58 -17.40 17.34
CA ASP A 510 2.41 -17.84 16.58
C ASP A 510 2.55 -19.31 16.17
N ASN A 511 3.73 -19.69 15.66
CA ASN A 511 4.04 -21.09 15.34
C ASN A 511 3.97 -22.00 16.57
N LEU A 512 4.57 -21.59 17.70
CA LEU A 512 4.50 -22.37 18.95
C LEU A 512 3.06 -22.57 19.42
N THR A 513 2.23 -21.53 19.32
CA THR A 513 0.81 -21.60 19.69
C THR A 513 0.08 -22.62 18.82
N LEU A 514 0.27 -22.55 17.50
CA LEU A 514 -0.35 -23.46 16.54
C LEU A 514 0.10 -24.91 16.73
N TRP A 515 1.40 -25.15 16.91
CA TRP A 515 1.94 -26.51 17.08
C TRP A 515 1.60 -27.13 18.44
N THR A 516 1.37 -26.32 19.46
CA THR A 516 0.95 -26.81 20.78
C THR A 516 -0.55 -27.05 20.87
N SER A 517 -1.38 -26.32 20.11
CA SER A 517 -2.81 -26.65 19.96
C SER A 517 -3.00 -27.96 19.19
N ASP A 518 -2.27 -28.17 18.09
CA ASP A 518 -2.32 -29.40 17.30
C ASP A 518 -1.94 -30.65 18.12
N LYS A 519 -0.98 -30.49 19.05
CA LYS A 519 -0.61 -31.56 19.99
C LYS A 519 -1.75 -31.92 20.95
N ARG A 520 -2.52 -30.94 21.44
CA ARG A 520 -3.65 -31.19 22.36
C ARG A 520 -4.79 -31.92 21.64
N GLU A 521 -5.12 -31.51 20.41
CA GLU A 521 -6.15 -32.19 19.61
C GLU A 521 -5.73 -33.62 19.20
N ASN A 522 -4.46 -33.83 18.87
CA ASN A 522 -3.97 -35.18 18.56
C ASN A 522 -3.85 -36.07 19.81
N SER A 523 -3.51 -35.51 20.98
CA SER A 523 -3.50 -36.28 22.24
C SER A 523 -4.92 -36.71 22.65
N GLU A 524 -5.91 -35.83 22.53
CA GLU A 524 -7.31 -36.14 22.84
C GLU A 524 -7.89 -37.19 21.89
N LYS A 525 -7.50 -37.19 20.61
CA LYS A 525 -7.85 -38.26 19.66
C LYS A 525 -7.18 -39.60 19.99
N THR A 526 -5.92 -39.59 20.46
CA THR A 526 -5.25 -40.85 20.86
C THR A 526 -5.76 -41.42 22.18
N ASP A 527 -6.26 -40.59 23.10
CA ASP A 527 -6.86 -41.05 24.35
C ASP A 527 -8.30 -41.56 24.12
N ALA A 528 -9.06 -40.96 23.20
CA ALA A 528 -10.37 -41.48 22.80
C ALA A 528 -10.32 -42.85 22.11
N VAL A 529 -9.23 -43.19 21.40
CA VAL A 529 -9.05 -44.51 20.76
C VAL A 529 -8.62 -45.59 21.76
N LYS A 530 -8.00 -45.22 22.89
CA LYS A 530 -7.62 -46.19 23.93
C LYS A 530 -8.78 -46.64 24.82
N ASP A 531 -9.85 -45.85 24.91
CA ASP A 531 -11.05 -46.21 25.68
C ASP A 531 -12.04 -47.13 24.93
N GLU A 532 -11.85 -47.39 23.63
CA GLU A 532 -12.74 -48.26 22.84
C GLU A 532 -12.23 -49.71 22.63
N GLU A 533 -10.98 -50.03 22.98
CA GLU A 533 -10.46 -51.42 22.89
C GLU A 533 -10.25 -52.06 24.28
N THR A 534 -11.35 -52.39 24.96
CA THR A 534 -11.32 -53.50 25.95
C THR A 534 -12.63 -54.30 25.88
N PRO A 535 -12.67 -55.47 25.20
CA PRO A 535 -13.83 -56.34 25.26
C PRO A 535 -13.86 -57.04 26.63
N GLN A 536 -14.83 -56.70 27.48
CA GLN A 536 -15.15 -57.47 28.68
C GLN A 536 -15.75 -58.82 28.28
N THR A 537 -14.94 -59.88 28.32
CA THR A 537 -15.44 -61.26 28.42
C THR A 537 -16.04 -61.47 29.81
N LYS A 538 -17.38 -61.48 29.89
CA LYS A 538 -18.11 -62.00 31.06
C LYS A 538 -18.21 -63.52 30.94
N GLU A 539 -17.46 -64.23 31.77
CA GLU A 539 -17.83 -65.57 32.23
C GLU A 539 -18.64 -65.41 33.52
N GLU A 540 -19.82 -66.02 33.55
CA GLU A 540 -20.51 -66.41 34.78
C GLU A 540 -20.97 -67.86 34.62
N PRO A 541 -21.10 -68.60 35.75
CA PRO A 541 -20.85 -70.05 35.84
C PRO A 541 -21.89 -70.98 35.19
#